data_AF-A0A7K4G0W7-F1
#
_entry.id   AF-A0A7K4G0W7-F1
#
_cell.length_a   1.000
_cell.length_b   1.000
_cell.length_c   1.000
_cell.angle_alpha   90.00
_cell.angle_beta   90.00
_cell.angle_gamma   90.00
#
_symmetry.space_group_name_H-M   'P 1'
#
loop_
_entity.id
_entity.type
_entity.pdbx_description
1 polymer ?
#
loop_
_entity_poly.entity_id
_entity_poly.type
_entity_poly.pdbx_seq_one_letter_code
_entity_poly.pdbx_strand_id
1 'polypeptide(L)'
;MRNDERFEIERAFDVLPHIVGSSWAVIWFRLNKIKKPTREEYRKKVLDYLKMMEPVFESYQAEEKFSEIIQYIQIRKQEEYQKIMSGLNKEVEKRYDRYMDYG
;
A
#
# COMPACT_ATOMS: atom_id res chain seq x y z
N MET A 1 -4.26 -11.26 20.77
CA MET A 1 -2.87 -11.17 20.25
C MET A 1 -1.97 -10.31 21.11
N ARG A 2 -0.69 -10.70 21.22
CA ARG A 2 0.38 -9.92 21.83
C ARG A 2 0.94 -8.89 20.84
N ASN A 3 1.63 -7.85 21.33
CA ASN A 3 2.14 -6.77 20.48
C ASN A 3 3.23 -7.22 19.48
N ASP A 4 4.02 -8.23 19.84
CA ASP A 4 5.07 -8.81 18.99
C ASP A 4 4.47 -9.51 17.74
N GLU A 5 3.31 -10.15 17.88
CA GLU A 5 2.61 -10.83 16.77
C GLU A 5 2.08 -9.84 15.71
N ARG A 6 1.78 -8.60 16.11
CA ARG A 6 1.22 -7.56 15.22
C ARG A 6 2.28 -6.66 14.59
N PHE A 7 3.43 -6.52 15.23
CA PHE A 7 4.45 -5.55 14.84
C PHE A 7 4.88 -5.68 13.38
N GLU A 8 5.18 -6.90 12.92
CA GLU A 8 5.62 -7.10 11.53
C GLU A 8 4.49 -6.86 10.52
N ILE A 9 3.23 -7.08 10.92
CA ILE A 9 2.05 -6.78 10.09
C ILE A 9 1.89 -5.27 9.95
N GLU A 10 1.96 -4.54 11.07
CA GLU A 10 1.89 -3.08 11.09
C GLU A 10 3.01 -2.47 10.23
N ARG A 11 4.25 -2.91 10.47
CA ARG A 11 5.41 -2.50 9.70
C ARG A 11 5.25 -2.77 8.21
N ALA A 12 4.74 -3.94 7.83
CA ALA A 12 4.50 -4.28 6.43
C ALA A 12 3.53 -3.29 5.78
N PHE A 13 2.40 -3.00 6.42
CA PHE A 13 1.42 -2.05 5.87
C PHE A 13 1.88 -0.58 5.90
N ASP A 14 2.77 -0.20 6.82
CA ASP A 14 3.36 1.14 6.82
C ASP A 14 4.38 1.32 5.68
N VAL A 15 5.05 0.22 5.26
CA VAL A 15 6.18 0.27 4.34
C VAL A 15 5.81 -0.11 2.89
N LEU A 16 5.03 -1.16 2.69
CA LEU A 16 4.72 -1.68 1.36
C LEU A 16 4.02 -0.67 0.41
N PRO A 17 3.09 0.20 0.85
CA PRO A 17 2.46 1.18 -0.03
C PRO A 17 3.45 2.10 -0.74
N HIS A 18 4.51 2.51 -0.04
CA HIS A 18 5.50 3.41 -0.61
C HIS A 18 6.61 2.65 -1.38
N ILE A 19 7.00 1.46 -0.93
CA ILE A 19 8.03 0.67 -1.64
C ILE A 19 7.45 0.06 -2.92
N VAL A 20 6.39 -0.73 -2.81
CA VAL A 20 5.82 -1.43 -3.98
C VAL A 20 4.88 -0.49 -4.72
N GLY A 21 3.87 0.06 -4.05
CA GLY A 21 2.85 0.88 -4.70
C GLY A 21 3.43 2.12 -5.39
N SER A 22 4.07 3.01 -4.62
CA SER A 22 4.60 4.28 -5.16
C SER A 22 5.75 4.09 -6.14
N SER A 23 6.72 3.20 -5.87
CA SER A 23 7.85 3.04 -6.80
C SER A 23 7.40 2.54 -8.17
N TRP A 24 6.51 1.55 -8.22
CA TRP A 24 6.01 1.03 -9.49
C TRP A 24 5.05 2.01 -10.18
N ALA A 25 4.23 2.75 -9.43
CA ALA A 25 3.41 3.83 -10.00
C ALA A 25 4.27 4.89 -10.69
N VAL A 26 5.34 5.35 -10.04
CA VAL A 26 6.27 6.33 -10.61
C VAL A 26 6.95 5.79 -11.87
N ILE A 27 7.46 4.55 -11.83
CA ILE A 27 8.07 3.91 -13.01
C ILE A 27 7.06 3.87 -14.16
N TRP A 28 5.82 3.47 -13.88
CA TRP A 28 4.76 3.40 -14.88
C TRP A 28 4.44 4.78 -15.49
N PHE A 29 4.28 5.82 -14.68
CA PHE A 29 4.03 7.18 -15.19
C PHE A 29 5.19 7.67 -16.06
N ARG A 30 6.45 7.38 -15.69
CA ARG A 30 7.64 7.74 -16.47
C ARG A 30 7.68 7.01 -17.82
N LEU A 31 7.45 5.71 -17.83
CA LEU A 31 7.42 4.91 -19.05
C LEU A 31 6.35 5.42 -20.02
N ASN A 32 5.20 5.83 -19.49
CA ASN A 32 4.09 6.38 -20.27
C ASN A 32 4.20 7.89 -20.53
N LYS A 33 5.31 8.54 -20.14
CA LYS A 33 5.56 9.98 -20.31
C LYS A 33 4.49 10.88 -19.67
N ILE A 34 3.82 10.41 -18.63
CA ILE A 34 2.78 11.16 -17.89
C ILE A 34 3.45 12.02 -16.84
N LYS A 35 3.63 13.31 -17.12
CA LYS A 35 4.39 14.22 -16.24
C LYS A 35 3.59 14.78 -15.06
N LYS A 36 2.28 14.96 -15.24
CA LYS A 36 1.42 15.64 -14.26
C LYS A 36 0.16 14.82 -13.96
N PRO A 37 0.29 13.60 -13.42
CA PRO A 37 -0.88 12.89 -12.92
C PRO A 37 -1.50 13.72 -11.80
N THR A 38 -2.82 13.70 -11.70
CA THR A 38 -3.50 14.21 -10.51
C THR A 38 -3.15 13.35 -9.29
N ARG A 39 -3.31 13.90 -8.08
CA ARG A 39 -3.15 13.11 -6.84
C ARG A 39 -4.04 11.87 -6.81
N GLU A 40 -5.27 11.99 -7.32
CA GLU A 40 -6.21 10.86 -7.37
C GLU A 40 -5.71 9.76 -8.32
N GLU A 41 -5.27 10.11 -9.53
CA GLU A 41 -4.69 9.13 -10.47
C GLU A 41 -3.45 8.47 -9.90
N TYR A 42 -2.60 9.23 -9.22
CA TYR A 42 -1.43 8.69 -8.54
C TYR A 42 -1.82 7.68 -7.45
N ARG A 43 -2.73 8.04 -6.54
CA ARG A 43 -3.22 7.17 -5.46
C ARG A 43 -3.86 5.89 -6.01
N LYS A 44 -4.69 6.00 -7.06
CA LYS A 44 -5.27 4.83 -7.74
C LYS A 44 -4.17 3.92 -8.27
N LYS A 45 -3.17 4.47 -8.95
CA LYS A 45 -2.05 3.68 -9.51
C LYS A 45 -1.20 3.02 -8.42
N VAL A 46 -0.94 3.73 -7.32
CA VAL A 46 -0.26 3.17 -6.13
C VAL A 46 -1.04 1.98 -5.58
N LEU A 47 -2.36 2.12 -5.46
CA LEU A 47 -3.22 1.05 -4.96
C LEU A 47 -3.28 -0.14 -5.92
N ASP A 48 -3.35 0.09 -7.24
CA ASP A 48 -3.31 -0.97 -8.26
C ASP A 48 -2.07 -1.86 -8.08
N TYR A 49 -0.90 -1.25 -7.88
CA TYR A 49 0.36 -1.98 -7.67
C TYR A 49 0.45 -2.64 -6.30
N LEU A 50 -0.05 -1.99 -5.24
CA LEU A 50 -0.09 -2.60 -3.91
C LEU A 50 -0.98 -3.85 -3.90
N LYS A 51 -2.12 -3.83 -4.60
CA LYS A 51 -3.02 -4.98 -4.73
C LYS A 51 -2.39 -6.20 -5.40
N MET A 52 -1.30 -6.02 -6.16
CA MET A 52 -0.53 -7.18 -6.66
C MET A 52 0.10 -8.02 -5.54
N MET A 53 0.18 -7.49 -4.32
CA MET A 53 0.64 -8.20 -3.13
C MET A 53 -0.48 -8.98 -2.41
N GLU A 54 -1.74 -8.92 -2.88
CA GLU A 54 -2.87 -9.65 -2.29
C GLU A 54 -2.61 -11.15 -2.08
N PRO A 55 -1.95 -11.87 -3.02
CA PRO A 55 -1.60 -13.28 -2.81
C PRO A 55 -0.74 -13.52 -1.55
N VAL A 56 0.09 -12.56 -1.15
CA VAL A 56 0.88 -12.65 0.09
C VAL A 56 -0.02 -12.52 1.31
N PHE A 57 -0.92 -11.53 1.31
CA PHE A 57 -1.86 -11.28 2.41
C PHE A 57 -2.88 -12.41 2.59
N GLU A 58 -3.08 -13.20 1.54
CA GLU A 58 -4.05 -14.31 1.47
C GLU A 58 -3.38 -15.69 1.49
N SER A 59 -2.06 -15.76 1.66
CA SER A 59 -1.30 -17.02 1.62
C SER A 59 -1.48 -17.94 2.84
N TYR A 60 -2.19 -17.48 3.87
CA TYR A 60 -2.35 -18.19 5.13
C TYR A 60 -3.44 -19.25 5.06
N GLN A 61 -3.20 -20.41 5.67
CA GLN A 61 -4.20 -21.47 5.79
C GLN A 61 -5.36 -21.01 6.68
N ALA A 62 -6.60 -21.26 6.25
CA ALA A 62 -7.82 -20.97 7.01
C ALA A 62 -8.04 -21.97 8.15
N GLU A 63 -7.01 -22.19 8.99
CA GLU A 63 -7.16 -22.93 10.23
C GLU A 63 -7.79 -22.03 11.31
N GLU A 64 -8.71 -22.57 12.12
CA GLU A 64 -9.41 -21.82 13.17
C GLU A 64 -8.45 -21.11 14.14
N LYS A 65 -7.30 -21.72 14.43
CA LYS A 65 -6.24 -21.18 15.29
C LYS A 65 -5.58 -19.89 14.75
N PHE A 66 -5.70 -19.60 13.46
CA PHE A 66 -5.14 -18.40 12.82
C PHE A 66 -6.19 -17.32 12.51
N SER A 67 -7.45 -17.54 12.87
CA SER A 67 -8.56 -16.64 12.55
C SER A 67 -8.32 -15.20 13.04
N GLU A 68 -7.85 -15.00 14.27
CA GLU A 68 -7.61 -13.66 14.84
C GLU A 68 -6.56 -12.87 14.05
N ILE A 69 -5.42 -13.50 13.72
CA ILE A 69 -4.32 -12.82 13.02
C ILE A 69 -4.67 -12.58 11.54
N ILE A 70 -5.36 -13.52 10.89
CA ILE A 70 -5.85 -13.34 9.52
C ILE A 70 -6.85 -12.18 9.47
N GLN A 71 -7.78 -12.11 10.41
CA GLN A 71 -8.75 -11.01 10.50
C GLN A 71 -8.02 -9.66 10.69
N TYR A 72 -7.00 -9.61 11.54
CA TYR A 72 -6.21 -8.40 11.75
C TYR A 72 -5.47 -7.96 10.48
N ILE A 73 -4.88 -8.87 9.71
CA ILE A 73 -4.26 -8.57 8.41
C ILE A 73 -5.29 -7.96 7.46
N GLN A 74 -6.50 -8.52 7.39
CA GLN A 74 -7.56 -7.99 6.53
C GLN A 74 -8.00 -6.58 6.95
N ILE A 75 -8.16 -6.33 8.25
CA ILE A 75 -8.48 -5.00 8.78
C ILE A 75 -7.38 -4.00 8.40
N ARG A 76 -6.11 -4.32 8.68
CA ARG A 76 -4.97 -3.42 8.37
C ARG A 76 -4.84 -3.18 6.88
N LYS A 77 -5.07 -4.19 6.04
CA LYS A 77 -5.12 -4.05 4.57
C LYS A 77 -6.15 -3.03 4.15
N GLN A 78 -7.39 -3.15 4.62
CA GLN A 78 -8.48 -2.25 4.24
C GLN A 78 -8.25 -0.83 4.76
N GLU A 79 -7.80 -0.67 6.00
CA GLU A 79 -7.42 0.63 6.54
C GLU A 79 -6.35 1.31 5.69
N GLU A 80 -5.33 0.56 5.27
CA GLU A 80 -4.25 1.12 4.46
C GLU A 80 -4.72 1.52 3.06
N TYR A 81 -5.58 0.71 2.44
CA TYR A 81 -6.23 1.07 1.17
C TYR A 81 -7.03 2.37 1.29
N GLN A 82 -7.80 2.52 2.37
CA GLN A 82 -8.55 3.75 2.63
C GLN A 82 -7.64 4.95 2.89
N LYS A 83 -6.55 4.79 3.66
CA LYS A 83 -5.58 5.85 3.90
C LYS A 83 -4.93 6.35 2.62
N ILE A 84 -4.56 5.45 1.70
CA ILE A 84 -4.01 5.81 0.40
C ILE A 84 -5.02 6.62 -0.40
N MET A 85 -6.24 6.12 -0.54
CA MET A 85 -7.27 6.77 -1.37
C MET A 85 -7.72 8.13 -0.81
N SER A 86 -7.85 8.23 0.52
CA SER A 86 -8.21 9.47 1.22
C SER A 86 -7.05 10.48 1.31
N GLY A 87 -5.82 10.11 0.94
CA GLY A 87 -4.65 10.97 1.04
C GLY A 87 -4.07 11.11 2.44
N LEU A 88 -4.40 10.19 3.34
CA LEU A 88 -3.89 10.17 4.72
C LEU A 88 -2.58 9.39 4.84
N ASN A 89 -2.17 8.62 3.83
CA ASN A 89 -0.85 7.99 3.81
C ASN A 89 0.24 9.02 3.44
N LYS A 90 0.90 9.57 4.47
CA LYS A 90 1.92 10.63 4.33
C LYS A 90 3.10 10.25 3.43
N GLU A 91 3.55 9.00 3.48
CA GLU A 91 4.69 8.56 2.66
C GLU A 91 4.31 8.49 1.18
N VAL A 92 3.10 8.01 0.86
CA VAL A 92 2.58 8.03 -0.52
C VAL A 92 2.44 9.45 -1.03
N GLU A 93 1.87 10.37 -0.24
CA GLU A 93 1.73 11.77 -0.64
C GLU A 93 3.09 12.46 -0.85
N LYS A 94 4.06 12.20 0.03
CA LYS A 94 5.43 12.71 -0.11
C LYS A 94 6.10 12.21 -1.39
N ARG A 95 5.81 10.97 -1.82
CA ARG A 95 6.33 10.42 -3.08
C ARG A 95 5.67 11.05 -4.29
N TYR A 96 4.37 11.37 -4.22
CA TYR A 96 3.70 12.17 -5.25
C TYR A 96 4.35 13.55 -5.38
N ASP A 97 4.54 14.28 -4.28
CA ASP A 97 5.13 15.62 -4.32
C ASP A 97 6.55 15.56 -4.93
N ARG A 98 7.36 14.58 -4.54
CA ARG A 98 8.66 14.34 -5.17
C ARG A 98 8.54 13.96 -6.65
N TYR A 99 7.51 13.26 -7.08
CA TYR A 99 7.32 12.97 -8.49
C TYR A 99 7.03 14.26 -9.27
N MET A 100 6.20 15.14 -8.73
CA MET A 100 5.84 16.42 -9.36
C MET A 100 7.01 17.42 -9.40
N ASP A 101 7.87 17.42 -8.38
CA ASP A 101 9.03 18.31 -8.30
C ASP A 101 10.17 17.93 -9.27
N TYR A 102 10.31 16.63 -9.57
CA TYR A 102 11.44 16.08 -10.33
C TYR A 102 11.02 15.39 -11.66
N GLY A 103 9.74 15.45 -12.03
CA GLY A 103 9.13 14.73 -13.18
C GLY A 103 8.85 15.57 -14.42
#